data_AF-A0A7S2PFI7-F1
#
_entry.id   AF-A0A7S2PFI7-F1
#
_cell.length_a   1.000
_cell.length_b   1.000
_cell.length_c   1.000
_cell.angle_alpha   90.00
_cell.angle_beta   90.00
_cell.angle_gamma   90.00
#
_symmetry.space_group_name_H-M   'P 1'
#
loop_
_entity.id
_entity.type
_entity.pdbx_description
1 polymer ?
#
loop_
_entity_poly.entity_id
_entity_poly.type
_entity_poly.pdbx_seq_one_letter_code
_entity_poly.pdbx_strand_id
1 'polypeptide(L)'
;EHGHCNVNSRSGKLGSWVMVQRSQYQFLKAGKYSPLTDERIQRLESIGFQWRLHIERFHLEWDDRFDELQSYKAQHGHCNVKTRPGQLGRWVSEQRRNYQLLKKGESSPLTNE
;
A
#
# COMPACT_ATOMS: atom_id res chain seq x y z
N GLU A 1 -18.55 -5.86 16.65
CA GLU A 1 -18.95 -6.34 15.31
C GLU A 1 -18.23 -5.50 14.26
N HIS A 2 -17.19 -6.02 13.63
CA HIS A 2 -16.51 -5.33 12.53
C HIS A 2 -16.44 -6.29 11.35
N GLY A 3 -17.49 -6.27 10.52
CA GLY A 3 -17.74 -7.20 9.41
C GLY A 3 -16.82 -7.06 8.19
N HIS A 4 -15.59 -6.56 8.39
CA HIS A 4 -14.64 -6.39 7.30
C HIS A 4 -13.28 -6.94 7.75
N CYS A 5 -12.82 -8.03 7.12
CA CYS A 5 -11.51 -8.67 7.36
C CYS A 5 -10.33 -7.85 6.78
N ASN A 6 -10.41 -6.52 6.89
CA ASN A 6 -9.44 -5.60 6.34
C ASN A 6 -8.35 -5.30 7.38
N VAL A 7 -7.53 -6.32 7.69
CA VAL A 7 -6.45 -6.16 8.66
C VAL A 7 -5.32 -5.32 8.04
N ASN A 8 -5.04 -4.18 8.66
CA ASN A 8 -3.93 -3.30 8.29
C ASN A 8 -2.57 -3.96 8.66
N SER A 9 -1.52 -3.75 7.87
CA SER A 9 -0.17 -4.24 8.20
C SER A 9 0.42 -3.58 9.44
N ARG A 10 -0.19 -2.50 9.92
CA ARG A 10 0.15 -1.84 11.19
C ARG A 10 -0.45 -2.56 12.42
N SER A 11 -1.28 -3.59 12.25
CA SER A 11 -2.00 -4.30 13.32
C SER A 11 -1.17 -5.41 14.02
N GLY A 12 0.13 -5.19 14.24
CA GLY A 12 0.99 -6.12 14.98
C GLY A 12 1.15 -7.52 14.33
N LYS A 13 1.33 -8.56 15.16
CA LYS A 13 1.62 -9.95 14.72
C LYS A 13 0.59 -10.49 13.72
N LEU A 14 -0.69 -10.14 13.90
CA LEU A 14 -1.75 -10.54 12.98
C LEU A 14 -1.62 -9.86 11.61
N GLY A 15 -1.31 -8.56 11.58
CA GLY A 15 -1.07 -7.82 10.34
C GLY A 15 0.10 -8.40 9.52
N SER A 16 1.19 -8.79 10.19
CA SER A 16 2.31 -9.48 9.57
C SER A 16 1.90 -10.84 9.00
N TRP A 17 1.15 -11.64 9.75
CA TRP A 17 0.67 -12.93 9.29
C TRP A 17 -0.26 -12.81 8.07
N VAL A 18 -1.20 -11.85 8.09
CA VAL A 18 -2.09 -11.55 6.96
C VAL A 18 -1.30 -11.14 5.71
N MET A 19 -0.23 -10.35 5.86
CA MET A 19 0.65 -9.98 4.75
C MET A 19 1.34 -11.22 4.14
N VAL A 20 1.81 -12.14 4.99
CA VAL A 20 2.41 -13.40 4.53
C VAL A 20 1.40 -14.21 3.73
N GLN A 21 0.16 -14.38 4.21
CA GLN A 21 -0.87 -15.14 3.49
C GLN A 21 -1.13 -14.54 2.10
N ARG A 22 -1.27 -13.21 2.00
CA ARG A 22 -1.47 -12.52 0.72
C ARG A 22 -0.29 -12.70 -0.24
N SER A 23 0.94 -12.62 0.27
CA SER A 23 2.15 -12.83 -0.54
C SER A 23 2.22 -14.26 -1.08
N GLN A 24 1.97 -15.26 -0.22
CA GLN A 24 1.98 -16.67 -0.62
C GLN A 24 0.87 -17.01 -1.64
N TYR A 25 -0.28 -16.35 -1.54
CA TYR A 25 -1.33 -16.47 -2.55
C TYR A 25 -0.90 -15.88 -3.89
N GLN A 26 -0.21 -14.73 -3.93
CA GLN A 26 0.32 -14.19 -5.19
C GLN A 26 1.39 -15.12 -5.81
N PHE A 27 2.24 -15.74 -5.00
CA PHE A 27 3.20 -16.73 -5.50
C PHE A 27 2.52 -17.94 -6.12
N LEU A 28 1.48 -18.48 -5.45
CA LEU A 28 0.67 -19.56 -6.00
C LEU A 28 0.06 -19.17 -7.35
N LYS A 29 -0.56 -17.97 -7.44
CA LYS A 29 -1.17 -17.48 -8.70
C LYS A 29 -0.14 -17.21 -9.80
N ALA A 30 1.10 -16.94 -9.44
CA ALA A 30 2.22 -16.78 -10.38
C ALA A 30 2.90 -18.12 -10.75
N GLY A 31 2.34 -19.26 -10.34
CA GLY A 31 2.90 -20.59 -10.60
C GLY A 31 4.18 -20.90 -9.81
N LYS A 32 4.49 -20.10 -8.79
CA LYS A 32 5.64 -20.34 -7.90
C LYS A 32 5.23 -21.24 -6.75
N TYR A 33 6.23 -21.92 -6.17
CA TYR A 33 6.03 -22.70 -4.95
C TYR A 33 5.43 -21.82 -3.84
N SER A 34 4.41 -22.36 -3.18
CA SER A 34 3.70 -21.73 -2.07
C SER A 34 3.27 -22.82 -1.07
N PRO A 35 3.45 -22.60 0.25
CA PRO A 35 2.96 -23.49 1.28
C PRO A 35 1.44 -23.31 1.55
N LEU A 36 0.77 -22.50 0.72
CA LEU A 36 -0.65 -22.23 0.83
C LEU A 36 -1.42 -23.35 0.12
N THR A 37 -2.09 -24.18 0.90
CA THR A 37 -2.92 -25.28 0.40
C THR A 37 -4.33 -24.79 0.07
N ASP A 38 -5.03 -25.52 -0.82
CA ASP A 38 -6.42 -25.21 -1.18
C ASP A 38 -7.34 -25.17 0.05
N GLU A 39 -7.13 -26.06 1.02
CA GLU A 39 -7.89 -26.07 2.27
C GLU A 39 -7.70 -24.76 3.06
N ARG A 40 -6.46 -24.23 3.14
CA ARG A 40 -6.19 -22.96 3.82
C ARG A 40 -6.82 -21.79 3.09
N ILE A 41 -6.87 -21.84 1.76
CA ILE A 41 -7.51 -20.81 0.94
C ILE A 41 -9.01 -20.80 1.22
N GLN A 42 -9.67 -21.96 1.15
CA GLN A 42 -11.11 -22.10 1.39
C GLN A 42 -11.52 -21.62 2.79
N ARG A 43 -10.73 -21.93 3.83
CA ARG A 43 -11.00 -21.45 5.20
C ARG A 43 -10.87 -19.94 5.35
N LEU A 44 -9.99 -19.30 4.59
CA LEU A 44 -9.85 -17.85 4.59
C LEU A 44 -10.98 -17.20 3.79
N GLU A 45 -11.35 -17.77 2.64
CA GLU A 45 -12.46 -17.28 1.82
C GLU A 45 -13.82 -17.43 2.52
N SER A 46 -14.03 -18.48 3.31
CA SER A 46 -15.29 -18.69 4.04
C SER A 46 -15.58 -17.62 5.11
N ILE A 47 -14.55 -16.91 5.57
CA ILE A 47 -14.68 -15.77 6.48
C ILE A 47 -14.61 -14.42 5.75
N GLY A 48 -14.63 -14.41 4.42
CA GLY A 48 -14.57 -13.19 3.61
C GLY A 48 -13.18 -12.55 3.55
N PHE A 49 -12.10 -13.34 3.71
CA PHE A 49 -10.74 -12.83 3.64
C PHE A 49 -10.42 -12.29 2.22
N GLN A 50 -10.09 -11.00 2.15
CA GLN A 50 -9.71 -10.37 0.89
C GLN A 50 -8.22 -10.57 0.61
N TRP A 51 -7.91 -11.34 -0.45
CA TRP A 51 -6.55 -11.61 -0.92
C TRP A 51 -5.86 -10.37 -1.51
N ARG A 52 -6.63 -9.51 -2.17
CA ARG A 52 -6.20 -8.20 -2.64
C ARG A 52 -6.97 -7.15 -1.85
N LEU A 53 -6.24 -6.30 -1.15
CA LEU A 53 -6.84 -5.07 -0.67
C LEU A 53 -6.96 -4.13 -1.86
N HIS A 54 -8.18 -3.74 -2.19
CA HIS A 54 -8.39 -2.65 -3.12
C HIS A 54 -7.69 -1.38 -2.60
N ILE A 55 -7.46 -0.47 -3.53
CA ILE A 55 -6.60 0.73 -3.52
C ILE A 55 -6.80 1.66 -2.31
N GLU A 56 -7.83 1.47 -1.49
CA GLU A 56 -8.14 2.24 -0.27
C GLU A 56 -6.97 2.38 0.71
N ARG A 57 -6.08 1.37 0.81
CA ARG A 57 -4.87 1.51 1.63
C ARG A 57 -3.91 2.58 1.08
N PHE A 58 -3.85 2.75 -0.23
CA PHE A 58 -3.07 3.82 -0.87
C PHE A 58 -3.73 5.18 -0.70
N HIS A 59 -5.05 5.26 -0.67
CA HIS A 59 -5.77 6.52 -0.39
C HIS A 59 -5.54 6.99 1.04
N LEU A 60 -5.70 6.10 2.03
CA LEU A 60 -5.39 6.42 3.42
C LEU A 60 -3.92 6.82 3.61
N GLU A 61 -2.98 6.19 2.88
CA GLU A 61 -1.58 6.60 2.90
C GLU A 61 -1.32 7.90 2.13
N TRP A 62 -2.17 8.30 1.17
CA TRP A 62 -2.03 9.57 0.46
C TRP A 62 -2.47 10.74 1.33
N ASP A 63 -3.66 10.67 1.94
CA ASP A 63 -4.20 11.74 2.79
C ASP A 63 -3.28 11.98 4.01
N ASP A 64 -2.89 10.92 4.71
CA ASP A 64 -1.94 10.99 5.83
C ASP A 64 -0.62 11.68 5.42
N ARG A 65 -0.10 11.37 4.24
CA ARG A 65 1.18 11.94 3.74
C ARG A 65 1.02 13.37 3.26
N PHE A 66 -0.14 13.71 2.72
CA PHE A 66 -0.46 15.07 2.31
C PHE A 66 -0.54 15.99 3.53
N ASP A 67 -1.21 15.55 4.60
CA ASP A 67 -1.28 16.30 5.87
C ASP A 67 0.10 16.46 6.52
N GLU A 68 0.93 15.41 6.48
CA GLU A 68 2.32 15.47 6.93
C GLU A 68 3.14 16.49 6.11
N LEU A 69 2.91 16.56 4.80
CA LEU A 69 3.56 17.52 3.91
C LEU A 69 3.07 18.96 4.15
N GLN A 70 1.78 19.17 4.41
CA GLN A 70 1.24 20.48 4.79
C GLN A 70 1.90 20.98 6.07
N SER A 71 1.98 20.11 7.09
CA SER A 71 2.65 20.41 8.35
C SER A 71 4.13 20.75 8.14
N TYR A 72 4.83 19.98 7.29
CA TYR A 72 6.21 20.26 6.93
C TYR A 72 6.37 21.63 6.24
N LYS A 73 5.49 21.97 5.31
CA LYS A 73 5.51 23.28 4.63
C LYS A 73 5.26 24.42 5.62
N ALA A 74 4.34 24.25 6.57
CA ALA A 74 4.08 25.27 7.59
C ALA A 74 5.32 25.51 8.49
N GLN A 75 6.07 24.45 8.81
CA GLN A 75 7.27 24.55 9.65
C GLN A 75 8.51 25.05 8.91
N HIS A 76 8.69 24.68 7.65
CA HIS A 76 9.92 24.94 6.89
C HIS A 76 9.78 25.96 5.76
N GLY A 77 8.56 26.42 5.45
CA GLY A 77 8.25 27.35 4.36
C GLY A 77 8.30 26.73 2.95
N HIS A 78 8.68 25.46 2.82
CA HIS A 78 8.83 24.78 1.52
C HIS A 78 8.52 23.28 1.61
N CYS A 79 8.29 22.64 0.46
CA CYS A 79 8.08 21.19 0.35
C CYS A 79 9.34 20.40 -0.05
N ASN A 80 10.55 20.96 0.18
CA ASN A 80 11.82 20.32 -0.11
C ASN A 80 12.22 19.30 0.97
N VAL A 81 11.37 18.28 1.14
CA VAL A 81 11.61 17.19 2.09
C VAL A 81 12.82 16.37 1.64
N LYS A 82 13.77 16.15 2.55
CA LYS A 82 14.92 15.25 2.30
C LYS A 82 14.42 13.82 2.11
N THR A 83 14.85 13.14 1.06
CA THR A 83 14.42 11.77 0.74
C THR A 83 14.77 10.74 1.82
N ARG A 84 15.79 11.02 2.65
CA ARG A 84 16.18 10.16 3.78
C ARG A 84 16.60 11.01 5.00
N PRO A 85 16.35 10.53 6.24
CA PRO A 85 15.50 9.40 6.62
C PRO A 85 14.02 9.83 6.74
N GLY A 86 13.08 9.07 6.18
CA GLY A 86 11.64 9.32 6.43
C GLY A 86 10.70 8.80 5.34
N GLN A 87 9.50 8.40 5.76
CA GLN A 87 8.45 7.92 4.85
C GLN A 87 7.93 9.05 3.95
N LEU A 88 7.80 10.27 4.48
CA LEU A 88 7.42 11.47 3.72
C LEU A 88 8.39 11.79 2.58
N GLY A 89 9.70 11.73 2.81
CA GLY A 89 10.72 12.03 1.80
C GLY A 89 10.67 11.06 0.61
N ARG A 90 10.44 9.77 0.90
CA ARG A 90 10.23 8.74 -0.13
C ARG A 90 8.94 8.99 -0.89
N TRP A 91 7.83 9.24 -0.19
CA TRP A 91 6.54 9.53 -0.80
C TRP A 91 6.60 10.76 -1.72
N VAL A 92 7.20 11.87 -1.28
CA VAL A 92 7.38 13.08 -2.10
C VAL A 92 8.22 12.79 -3.36
N SER A 93 9.24 11.94 -3.23
CA SER A 93 10.09 11.53 -4.36
C SER A 93 9.32 10.68 -5.37
N GLU A 94 8.44 9.78 -4.89
CA GLU A 94 7.53 9.00 -5.73
C GLU A 94 6.52 9.89 -6.49
N GLN A 95 5.95 10.91 -5.82
CA GLN A 95 5.07 11.89 -6.48
C GLN A 95 5.80 12.66 -7.60
N ARG A 96 7.01 13.15 -7.33
CA ARG A 96 7.84 13.85 -8.33
C ARG A 96 8.15 12.97 -9.54
N ARG A 97 8.50 11.70 -9.30
CA ARG A 97 8.78 10.72 -10.36
C ARG A 97 7.54 10.47 -11.21
N ASN A 98 6.39 10.24 -10.57
CA ASN A 98 5.14 9.96 -11.28
C ASN A 98 4.68 11.16 -12.12
N TYR A 99 4.91 12.39 -11.66
CA TYR A 99 4.64 13.61 -12.43
C TYR A 99 5.57 13.74 -13.65
N GLN A 100 6.84 13.34 -13.52
CA GLN A 100 7.75 13.31 -14.66
C GLN A 100 7.33 12.28 -15.72
N LEU A 101 6.88 11.09 -15.30
CA LEU A 101 6.34 10.07 -16.22
C LEU A 101 5.10 10.60 -16.96
N LEU A 102 4.18 11.24 -16.23
CA LEU A 102 3.01 11.89 -16.83
C LEU A 102 3.39 12.92 -17.89
N LYS A 103 4.37 13.80 -17.59
CA LYS A 103 4.87 14.80 -18.55
C LYS A 103 5.53 14.20 -19.78
N LYS A 104 6.05 12.98 -19.69
CA LYS A 104 6.67 12.25 -20.80
C LYS A 104 5.67 11.43 -21.62
N GLY A 105 4.39 11.40 -21.23
CA GLY A 105 3.37 10.55 -21.85
C GLY A 105 3.57 9.06 -21.54
N GLU A 106 4.35 8.74 -20.50
CA GLU A 106 4.58 7.36 -20.05
C GLU A 106 3.53 6.98 -18.99
N SER A 107 3.22 5.67 -18.89
CA SER A 107 2.24 5.17 -17.92
C SER A 107 2.63 5.56 -16.49
N SER A 108 1.74 6.25 -15.79
CA SER A 108 1.93 6.76 -14.43
C SER A 108 0.74 6.37 -13.56
N PRO A 109 0.92 6.00 -12.28
CA PRO A 109 -0.20 5.77 -11.37
C PRO A 109 -1.04 7.03 -11.10
N LEU A 110 -0.56 8.21 -11.53
CA LEU A 110 -1.30 9.47 -11.47
C LEU A 110 -2.33 9.63 -12.58
N THR A 111 -2.30 8.80 -13.63
CA THR A 111 -3.36 8.75 -14.63
C THR A 111 -4.39 7.71 -14.19
N ASN A 112 -5.43 8.18 -13.51
CA ASN A 112 -6.73 7.52 -13.50
C ASN A 112 -7.77 8.58 -13.88
N GLU A 113 -8.07 8.65 -15.18
CA GLU A 113 -9.44 8.69 -15.69
C GLU A 113 -9.56 7.62 -16.77
#